data_AF-A0A7X7KY12-F1
#
_entry.id   AF-A0A7X7KY12-F1
#
_cell.length_a   1.000
_cell.length_b   1.000
_cell.length_c   1.000
_cell.angle_alpha   90.00
_cell.angle_beta   90.00
_cell.angle_gamma   90.00
#
_symmetry.space_group_name_H-M   'P 1'
#
loop_
_entity.id
_entity.type
_entity.pdbx_description
1 polymer ?
#
loop_
_entity_poly.entity_id
_entity_poly.type
_entity_poly.pdbx_seq_one_letter_code
_entity_poly.pdbx_strand_id
1 'polypeptide(L)'
;MNAGCVAFGRRSFRWAASSRAVVWFTATLAATSPALTLDVPRLPSPAFADREVSGDASIPAGARGNLRRFRLERSFDATPSNNVQIAFGRDAEPLDSALAAEETAFIIGWDGGEWFLRPAGLKERFVHAPADGQTPRCRTLRAAIRVNTQGAPTAVEFMDDAGYFTFEGLPPAALWLAPDNWNLLRVTVRGAAIAEEDVRVRFMPDGATIILR
;
A
#
# COMPACT_ATOMS: atom_id res chain seq x y z
N MET A 1 12.61 53.68 -85.31
CA MET A 1 12.01 54.84 -84.61
C MET A 1 10.79 54.36 -83.83
N ASN A 2 10.54 55.02 -82.70
CA ASN A 2 9.93 54.54 -81.46
C ASN A 2 8.44 54.13 -81.45
N ALA A 3 8.15 53.45 -80.32
CA ALA A 3 6.89 53.34 -79.56
C ALA A 3 5.86 52.33 -80.10
N GLY A 4 5.37 51.34 -79.34
CA GLY A 4 5.29 51.17 -77.89
C GLY A 4 3.82 51.08 -77.49
N CYS A 5 3.35 49.92 -77.02
CA CYS A 5 2.17 49.91 -76.14
C CYS A 5 2.09 48.66 -75.26
N VAL A 6 1.57 48.88 -74.07
CA VAL A 6 1.72 48.18 -72.79
C VAL A 6 0.97 46.84 -72.70
N ALA A 7 1.52 45.94 -71.89
CA ALA A 7 0.98 44.62 -71.54
C ALA A 7 -0.15 44.67 -70.49
N PHE A 8 -1.09 43.72 -70.59
CA PHE A 8 -1.99 43.36 -69.48
C PHE A 8 -1.82 41.86 -69.17
N GLY A 9 -1.23 41.56 -68.01
CA GLY A 9 -1.07 40.21 -67.50
C GLY A 9 -2.36 39.66 -66.89
N ARG A 10 -2.80 38.49 -67.34
CA ARG A 10 -3.78 37.66 -66.62
C ARG A 10 -3.04 36.51 -65.94
N ARG A 11 -3.20 36.46 -64.62
CA ARG A 11 -2.73 35.38 -63.74
C ARG A 11 -3.49 34.09 -64.07
N SER A 12 -2.76 32.98 -64.18
CA SER A 12 -3.34 31.64 -64.15
C SER A 12 -2.72 30.84 -63.01
N PHE A 13 -3.58 30.57 -62.02
CA PHE A 13 -3.40 29.67 -60.88
C PHE A 13 -3.11 28.24 -61.36
N ARG A 14 -2.07 27.58 -60.82
CA ARG A 14 -1.96 26.11 -60.83
C ARG A 14 -1.40 25.59 -59.50
N TRP A 15 -2.36 25.15 -58.67
CA TRP A 15 -2.36 24.00 -57.76
C TRP A 15 -1.03 23.56 -57.12
N ALA A 16 -0.88 23.89 -55.83
CA ALA A 16 0.00 23.16 -54.93
C ALA A 16 -0.71 21.88 -54.47
N ALA A 17 -0.11 20.72 -54.72
CA ALA A 17 -0.56 19.45 -54.17
C ALA A 17 -0.38 19.47 -52.64
N SER A 18 -1.49 19.40 -51.90
CA SER A 18 -1.46 19.32 -50.45
C SER A 18 -1.26 17.87 -50.03
N SER A 19 -0.02 17.53 -49.64
CA SER A 19 0.33 16.23 -49.07
C SER A 19 -0.34 16.09 -47.71
N ARG A 20 -1.43 15.30 -47.63
CA ARG A 20 -2.04 14.92 -46.35
C ARG A 20 -1.10 13.95 -45.63
N ALA A 21 -0.43 14.44 -44.59
CA ALA A 21 0.27 13.58 -43.64
C ALA A 21 -0.78 12.77 -42.86
N VAL A 22 -0.80 11.46 -43.08
CA VAL A 22 -1.57 10.52 -42.27
C VAL A 22 -0.76 10.27 -40.99
N VAL A 23 -1.20 10.87 -39.88
CA VAL A 23 -0.64 10.60 -38.55
C VAL A 23 -1.31 9.33 -38.03
N TRP A 24 -0.54 8.24 -37.94
CA TRP A 24 -0.96 7.03 -37.27
C TRP A 24 -0.87 7.24 -35.76
N PHE A 25 -2.02 7.36 -35.10
CA PHE A 25 -2.11 7.27 -33.65
C PHE A 25 -2.09 5.79 -33.25
N THR A 26 -0.93 5.28 -32.86
CA THR A 26 -0.84 4.03 -32.10
C THR A 26 -1.32 4.29 -30.68
N ALA A 27 -2.57 3.94 -30.41
CA ALA A 27 -3.08 3.90 -29.04
C ALA A 27 -2.37 2.76 -28.28
N THR A 28 -1.37 3.11 -27.47
CA THR A 28 -0.82 2.19 -26.47
C THR A 28 -1.88 1.97 -25.40
N LEU A 29 -2.53 0.80 -25.40
CA LEU A 29 -3.30 0.38 -24.23
C LEU A 29 -2.35 0.29 -23.04
N ALA A 30 -2.51 1.19 -22.08
CA ALA A 30 -1.86 1.05 -20.78
C ALA A 30 -2.40 -0.23 -20.12
N ALA A 31 -1.56 -1.26 -20.01
CA ALA A 31 -1.88 -2.44 -19.24
C ALA A 31 -2.09 -2.04 -17.77
N THR A 32 -3.33 -2.03 -17.32
CA THR A 32 -3.65 -1.83 -15.90
C THR A 32 -3.42 -3.15 -15.19
N SER A 33 -2.29 -3.29 -14.50
CA SER A 33 -2.06 -4.44 -13.63
C SER A 33 -3.18 -4.48 -12.56
N PRO A 34 -3.88 -5.61 -12.35
CA PRO A 34 -4.93 -5.67 -11.35
C PRO A 34 -4.35 -5.50 -9.94
N ALA A 35 -5.12 -4.86 -9.06
CA ALA A 35 -4.82 -4.89 -7.63
C ALA A 35 -5.02 -6.32 -7.10
N LEU A 36 -4.10 -6.79 -6.26
CA LEU A 36 -4.16 -8.11 -5.65
C LEU A 36 -4.60 -8.01 -4.21
N THR A 37 -5.58 -8.81 -3.81
CA THR A 37 -6.03 -8.91 -2.41
C THR A 37 -5.52 -10.21 -1.81
N LEU A 38 -4.90 -10.11 -0.62
CA LEU A 38 -4.59 -11.20 0.28
C LEU A 38 -5.58 -11.13 1.45
N ASP A 39 -6.53 -12.05 1.48
CA ASP A 39 -7.35 -12.29 2.66
C ASP A 39 -6.59 -13.29 3.55
N VAL A 40 -6.27 -12.88 4.77
CA VAL A 40 -5.50 -13.72 5.69
C VAL A 40 -6.47 -14.66 6.39
N PRO A 41 -6.20 -15.98 6.41
CA PRO A 41 -7.05 -16.92 7.13
C PRO A 41 -7.19 -16.53 8.59
N ARG A 42 -8.42 -16.61 9.10
CA ARG A 42 -8.73 -16.39 10.51
C ARG A 42 -7.96 -17.39 11.38
N LEU A 43 -7.42 -16.91 12.49
CA LEU A 43 -6.69 -17.75 13.43
C LEU A 43 -7.65 -18.67 14.20
N PRO A 44 -7.18 -19.83 14.67
CA PRO A 44 -7.96 -20.62 15.61
C PRO A 44 -8.15 -19.83 16.91
N SER A 45 -9.24 -20.10 17.63
CA SER A 45 -9.47 -19.47 18.94
C SER A 45 -8.35 -19.85 19.92
N PRO A 46 -7.84 -18.90 20.73
CA PRO A 46 -6.84 -19.20 21.74
C PRO A 46 -7.31 -20.30 22.71
N ALA A 47 -6.44 -21.24 23.02
CA ALA A 47 -6.75 -22.30 23.99
C ALA A 47 -6.98 -21.75 25.42
N PHE A 48 -6.41 -20.58 25.73
CA PHE A 48 -6.55 -19.86 27.00
C PHE A 48 -6.61 -18.36 26.72
N ALA A 49 -7.29 -17.60 27.58
CA ALA A 49 -7.48 -16.15 27.41
C ALA A 49 -6.14 -15.39 27.25
N ASP A 50 -5.11 -15.77 28.00
CA ASP A 50 -3.82 -15.07 27.97
C ASP A 50 -2.83 -15.61 26.93
N ARG A 51 -3.22 -16.61 26.13
CA ARG A 51 -2.32 -17.25 25.17
C ARG A 51 -2.33 -16.51 23.84
N GLU A 52 -1.13 -16.29 23.29
CA GLU A 52 -0.97 -15.78 21.94
C GLU A 52 -1.19 -16.89 20.91
N VAL A 53 -1.90 -16.57 19.83
CA VAL A 53 -2.04 -17.41 18.63
C VAL A 53 -1.47 -16.61 17.47
N SER A 54 -0.67 -17.26 16.63
CA SER A 54 -0.11 -16.66 15.43
C SER A 54 -0.33 -17.54 14.20
N GLY A 55 -0.43 -16.91 13.05
CA GLY A 55 -0.49 -17.58 11.75
C GLY A 55 0.24 -16.78 10.68
N ASP A 56 1.08 -17.46 9.94
CA ASP A 56 1.84 -16.91 8.81
C ASP A 56 1.09 -17.14 7.50
N ALA A 57 1.11 -16.14 6.62
CA ALA A 57 0.52 -16.16 5.29
C ALA A 57 1.54 -15.64 4.26
N SER A 58 1.70 -16.39 3.17
CA SER A 58 2.59 -15.99 2.09
C SER A 58 2.01 -14.82 1.30
N ILE A 59 2.82 -13.78 1.10
CA ILE A 59 2.49 -12.70 0.16
C ILE A 59 2.62 -13.28 -1.26
N PRO A 60 1.56 -13.22 -2.09
CA PRO A 60 1.61 -13.84 -3.41
C PRO A 60 2.71 -13.24 -4.27
N ALA A 61 3.39 -14.07 -5.07
CA ALA A 61 4.51 -13.62 -5.91
C ALA A 61 4.14 -12.45 -6.84
N GLY A 62 2.89 -12.42 -7.35
CA GLY A 62 2.37 -11.32 -8.18
C GLY A 62 2.18 -9.98 -7.45
N ALA A 63 2.16 -9.97 -6.12
CA ALA A 63 2.15 -8.73 -5.33
C ALA A 63 3.53 -8.11 -5.18
N ARG A 64 4.63 -8.85 -5.39
CA ARG A 64 6.00 -8.37 -5.16
C ARG A 64 6.35 -7.12 -5.98
N GLY A 65 5.87 -7.04 -7.22
CA GLY A 65 6.00 -5.84 -8.07
C GLY A 65 5.14 -4.64 -7.63
N ASN A 66 4.19 -4.86 -6.72
CA ASN A 66 3.16 -3.92 -6.28
C ASN A 66 3.26 -3.58 -4.78
N LEU A 67 4.32 -4.01 -4.08
CA LEU A 67 4.54 -3.73 -2.65
C LEU A 67 4.76 -2.25 -2.34
N ARG A 68 4.91 -1.44 -3.39
CA ARG A 68 5.10 0.01 -3.29
C ARG A 68 3.85 0.78 -2.94
N ARG A 69 2.68 0.15 -3.08
CA ARG A 69 1.41 0.74 -2.70
C ARG A 69 0.50 -0.35 -2.17
N PHE A 70 0.22 -0.31 -0.87
CA PHE A 70 -0.67 -1.28 -0.26
C PHE A 70 -1.64 -0.61 0.71
N ARG A 71 -2.78 -1.27 0.87
CA ARG A 71 -3.80 -0.93 1.86
C ARG A 71 -3.95 -2.11 2.79
N LEU A 72 -3.85 -1.85 4.08
CA LEU A 72 -4.19 -2.80 5.13
C LEU A 72 -5.55 -2.40 5.69
N GLU A 73 -6.46 -3.36 5.75
CA GLU A 73 -7.71 -3.25 6.47
C GLU A 73 -7.76 -4.38 7.50
N ARG A 74 -8.12 -4.04 8.74
CA ARG A 74 -8.33 -5.01 9.80
C ARG A 74 -9.50 -4.61 10.66
N SER A 75 -10.42 -5.53 10.91
CA SER A 75 -11.50 -5.38 11.88
C SER A 75 -11.39 -6.42 13.00
N PHE A 76 -11.67 -6.03 14.24
CA PHE A 76 -11.69 -6.92 15.41
C PHE A 76 -12.39 -6.24 16.58
N ASP A 77 -12.84 -7.03 17.56
CA ASP A 77 -13.31 -6.51 18.85
C ASP A 77 -12.14 -6.08 19.74
N ALA A 78 -11.89 -4.77 19.78
CA ALA A 78 -10.84 -4.18 20.59
C ALA A 78 -11.24 -4.12 22.05
N THR A 79 -10.32 -4.48 22.95
CA THR A 79 -10.49 -4.36 24.40
C THR A 79 -9.22 -3.79 25.05
N PRO A 80 -9.30 -3.34 26.33
CA PRO A 80 -8.12 -2.93 27.09
C PRO A 80 -7.12 -4.06 27.40
N SER A 81 -7.50 -5.33 27.19
CA SER A 81 -6.69 -6.49 27.57
C SER A 81 -6.15 -7.28 26.38
N ASN A 82 -6.68 -7.05 25.17
CA ASN A 82 -6.28 -7.82 24.00
C ASN A 82 -5.17 -7.16 23.19
N ASN A 83 -4.54 -7.99 22.37
CA ASN A 83 -3.61 -7.58 21.34
C ASN A 83 -4.03 -8.23 20.03
N VAL A 84 -4.03 -7.44 18.97
CA VAL A 84 -4.10 -7.94 17.60
C VAL A 84 -3.03 -7.21 16.81
N GLN A 85 -2.14 -7.93 16.13
CA GLN A 85 -1.07 -7.33 15.35
C GLN A 85 -0.82 -8.07 14.05
N ILE A 86 -0.29 -7.32 13.08
CA ILE A 86 0.18 -7.84 11.80
C ILE A 86 1.63 -7.44 11.67
N ALA A 87 2.47 -8.43 11.41
CA ALA A 87 3.86 -8.25 11.07
C ALA A 87 4.08 -8.58 9.59
N PHE A 88 4.96 -7.84 8.95
CA PHE A 88 5.44 -8.09 7.60
C PHE A 88 6.94 -8.30 7.65
N GLY A 89 7.45 -9.15 6.76
CA GLY A 89 8.88 -9.36 6.65
C GLY A 89 9.28 -10.37 5.60
N ARG A 90 10.51 -10.85 5.72
CA ARG A 90 11.15 -11.73 4.77
C ARG A 90 11.61 -13.01 5.46
N ASP A 91 11.01 -14.14 5.06
CA ASP A 91 11.54 -15.48 5.29
C ASP A 91 12.96 -15.56 4.70
N ALA A 92 13.94 -15.66 5.59
CA ALA A 92 15.36 -15.74 5.32
C ALA A 92 15.83 -17.21 5.40
N GLU A 93 17.09 -17.48 5.09
CA GLU A 93 17.57 -18.86 5.16
C GLU A 93 17.81 -19.28 6.64
N PRO A 94 17.34 -20.46 7.06
CA PRO A 94 16.62 -21.48 6.28
C PRO A 94 15.15 -21.13 6.05
N LEU A 95 14.68 -21.26 4.80
CA LEU A 95 13.29 -20.96 4.41
C LEU A 95 12.31 -21.93 5.08
N ASP A 96 11.76 -21.56 6.22
CA ASP A 96 10.88 -22.39 7.05
C ASP A 96 9.41 -21.94 6.98
N SER A 97 9.12 -20.89 6.19
CA SER A 97 7.79 -20.31 6.01
C SER A 97 7.17 -19.75 7.29
N ALA A 98 7.99 -19.44 8.30
CA ALA A 98 7.55 -18.85 9.56
C ALA A 98 8.28 -17.53 9.80
N LEU A 99 7.55 -16.42 9.96
CA LEU A 99 8.18 -15.11 10.11
C LEU A 99 8.84 -14.95 11.49
N ALA A 100 10.16 -15.15 11.60
CA ALA A 100 10.87 -14.97 12.85
C ALA A 100 10.95 -13.50 13.28
N ALA A 101 11.39 -13.25 14.53
CA ALA A 101 11.47 -11.90 15.08
C ALA A 101 12.51 -11.05 14.34
N GLU A 102 13.63 -11.66 13.96
CA GLU A 102 14.73 -11.11 13.17
C GLU A 102 14.36 -10.85 11.70
N GLU A 103 13.36 -11.57 11.19
CA GLU A 103 12.86 -11.44 9.82
C GLU A 103 11.77 -10.38 9.70
N THR A 104 11.19 -9.99 10.83
CA THR A 104 10.13 -9.01 10.92
C THR A 104 10.69 -7.62 10.62
N ALA A 105 10.12 -6.96 9.60
CA ALA A 105 10.53 -5.64 9.14
C ALA A 105 9.55 -4.53 9.55
N PHE A 106 8.28 -4.86 9.77
CA PHE A 106 7.25 -3.89 10.09
C PHE A 106 6.13 -4.54 10.89
N ILE A 107 5.66 -3.88 11.95
CA ILE A 107 4.50 -4.33 12.73
C ILE A 107 3.54 -3.16 12.90
N ILE A 108 2.25 -3.45 12.79
CA ILE A 108 1.18 -2.53 13.15
C ILE A 108 0.05 -3.29 13.83
N GLY A 109 -0.53 -2.72 14.88
CA GLY A 109 -1.57 -3.40 15.62
C GLY A 109 -2.19 -2.61 16.74
N TRP A 110 -2.95 -3.32 17.54
CA TRP A 110 -3.60 -2.89 18.76
C TRP A 110 -3.00 -3.66 19.93
N ASP A 111 -2.75 -2.96 21.03
CA ASP A 111 -2.26 -3.58 22.26
C ASP A 111 -2.79 -2.76 23.43
N GLY A 112 -3.77 -3.33 24.14
CA GLY A 112 -4.20 -2.83 25.44
C GLY A 112 -4.89 -1.46 25.45
N GLY A 113 -5.62 -1.11 24.39
CA GLY A 113 -6.31 0.19 24.32
C GLY A 113 -5.70 1.18 23.32
N GLU A 114 -4.58 0.81 22.69
CA GLU A 114 -3.82 1.73 21.86
C GLU A 114 -3.47 1.10 20.52
N TRP A 115 -3.51 1.90 19.46
CA TRP A 115 -2.85 1.57 18.21
C TRP A 115 -1.34 1.70 18.40
N PHE A 116 -0.58 0.77 17.82
CA PHE A 116 0.87 0.84 17.82
C PHE A 116 1.45 0.50 16.44
N LEU A 117 2.64 1.02 16.19
CA LEU A 117 3.43 0.76 14.99
C LEU A 117 4.89 0.56 15.41
N ARG A 118 5.52 -0.49 14.87
CA ARG A 118 6.96 -0.74 15.00
C ARG A 118 7.61 -0.77 13.62
N PRO A 119 8.36 0.28 13.27
CA PRO A 119 9.09 0.30 12.02
C PRO A 119 10.43 -0.44 12.15
N ALA A 120 10.98 -0.84 11.01
CA ALA A 120 12.29 -1.49 10.92
C ALA A 120 12.48 -2.63 11.94
N GLY A 121 11.43 -3.44 12.09
CA GLY A 121 11.35 -4.56 13.03
C GLY A 121 10.89 -4.14 14.42
N LEU A 122 11.66 -4.49 15.45
CA LEU A 122 11.27 -4.39 16.86
C LEU A 122 11.97 -3.25 17.63
N LYS A 123 12.70 -2.37 16.95
CA LYS A 123 13.58 -1.38 17.59
C LYS A 123 12.83 -0.25 18.29
N GLU A 124 11.80 0.27 17.65
CA GLU A 124 11.03 1.42 18.13
C GLU A 124 9.54 1.07 18.14
N ARG A 125 8.79 1.71 19.04
CA ARG A 125 7.34 1.57 19.14
C ARG A 125 6.73 2.97 19.20
N PHE A 126 5.87 3.25 18.24
CA PHE A 126 5.05 4.45 18.18
C PHE A 126 3.62 4.09 18.54
N VAL A 127 2.93 5.00 19.21
CA VAL A 127 1.62 4.73 19.79
C VAL A 127 0.66 5.85 19.42
N HIS A 128 -0.59 5.48 19.18
CA HIS A 128 -1.72 6.40 19.13
C HIS A 128 -2.83 5.83 20.03
N ALA A 129 -3.14 6.54 21.10
CA ALA A 129 -4.19 6.18 22.04
C ALA A 129 -5.49 6.92 21.68
N PRO A 130 -6.51 6.25 21.10
CA PRO A 130 -7.81 6.88 20.89
C PRO A 130 -8.46 7.19 22.23
N ALA A 131 -9.27 8.27 22.29
CA ALA A 131 -9.89 8.73 23.54
C ALA A 131 -10.80 7.68 24.20
N ASP A 132 -11.45 6.84 23.38
CA ASP A 132 -12.30 5.73 23.81
C ASP A 132 -11.56 4.38 23.77
N GLY A 133 -10.22 4.38 23.79
CA GLY A 133 -9.41 3.16 23.70
C GLY A 133 -9.66 2.14 24.80
N GLN A 134 -10.15 2.62 25.95
CA GLN A 134 -10.50 1.77 27.09
C GLN A 134 -11.91 1.17 27.01
N THR A 135 -12.71 1.55 26.01
CA THR A 135 -14.08 1.04 25.84
C THR A 135 -14.07 -0.13 24.85
N PRO A 136 -14.53 -1.34 25.27
CA PRO A 136 -14.64 -2.47 24.36
C PRO A 136 -15.58 -2.17 23.18
N ARG A 137 -15.09 -2.35 21.94
CA ARG A 137 -15.87 -2.16 20.71
C ARG A 137 -15.18 -2.80 19.51
N CYS A 138 -15.96 -3.13 18.48
CA CYS A 138 -15.41 -3.43 17.17
C CYS A 138 -14.70 -2.19 16.61
N ARG A 139 -13.41 -2.33 16.28
CA ARG A 139 -12.59 -1.30 15.63
C ARG A 139 -12.13 -1.78 14.28
N THR A 140 -11.97 -0.84 13.35
CA THR A 140 -11.43 -1.13 12.01
C THR A 140 -10.25 -0.22 11.71
N LEU A 141 -9.05 -0.78 11.62
CA LEU A 141 -7.87 -0.07 11.12
C LEU A 141 -7.87 -0.06 9.60
N ARG A 142 -7.65 1.11 9.02
CA ARG A 142 -7.37 1.32 7.60
C ARG A 142 -6.05 2.06 7.47
N ALA A 143 -5.04 1.39 6.95
CA ALA A 143 -3.74 1.99 6.66
C ALA A 143 -3.52 2.01 5.14
N ALA A 144 -3.26 3.17 4.57
CA ALA A 144 -2.87 3.34 3.18
C ALA A 144 -1.43 3.84 3.11
N ILE A 145 -0.54 3.04 2.53
CA ILE A 145 0.89 3.31 2.52
C ILE A 145 1.40 3.26 1.08
N ARG A 146 2.15 4.29 0.70
CA ARG A 146 2.90 4.36 -0.55
C ARG A 146 4.37 4.59 -0.24
N VAL A 147 5.25 3.81 -0.85
CA VAL A 147 6.70 4.01 -0.79
C VAL A 147 7.27 4.34 -2.17
N ASN A 148 8.42 5.02 -2.19
CA ASN A 148 9.17 5.26 -3.40
C ASN A 148 10.06 4.06 -3.77
N THR A 149 10.86 4.25 -4.81
CA THR A 149 11.82 3.25 -5.33
C THR A 149 12.92 2.84 -4.36
N GLN A 150 13.17 3.67 -3.33
CA GLN A 150 14.17 3.46 -2.30
C GLN A 150 13.54 2.87 -1.03
N GLY A 151 12.24 2.54 -1.04
CA GLY A 151 11.52 2.05 0.14
C GLY A 151 11.07 3.14 1.12
N ALA A 152 11.42 4.41 0.90
CA ALA A 152 10.99 5.49 1.79
C ALA A 152 9.49 5.80 1.58
N PRO A 153 8.70 5.92 2.65
CA PRO A 153 7.30 6.32 2.56
C PRO A 153 7.13 7.70 1.91
N THR A 154 6.17 7.80 1.01
CA THR A 154 5.81 9.03 0.28
C THR A 154 4.40 9.51 0.61
N ALA A 155 3.53 8.58 1.03
CA ALA A 155 2.21 8.88 1.58
C ALA A 155 1.87 7.79 2.61
N VAL A 156 1.42 8.21 3.78
CA VAL A 156 1.04 7.33 4.89
C VAL A 156 -0.21 7.93 5.51
N GLU A 157 -1.30 7.17 5.46
CA GLU A 157 -2.57 7.55 6.06
C GLU A 157 -3.02 6.42 6.96
N PHE A 158 -3.29 6.74 8.23
CA PHE A 158 -3.94 5.85 9.17
C PHE A 158 -5.31 6.42 9.51
N MET A 159 -6.28 5.54 9.53
CA MET A 159 -7.64 5.85 9.87
C MET A 159 -8.22 4.71 10.68
N ASP A 160 -8.94 5.04 11.74
CA ASP A 160 -9.82 4.11 12.41
C ASP A 160 -11.28 4.57 12.30
N ASP A 161 -12.12 4.00 13.16
CA ASP A 161 -13.52 4.33 13.30
C ASP A 161 -13.81 5.72 13.87
N ALA A 162 -12.85 6.34 14.57
CA ALA A 162 -12.93 7.72 15.04
C ALA A 162 -12.43 8.74 13.99
N GLY A 163 -11.64 8.28 13.03
CA GLY A 163 -11.21 9.08 11.87
C GLY A 163 -9.71 8.95 11.62
N TYR A 164 -9.15 9.96 10.94
CA TYR A 164 -7.72 9.98 10.63
C TYR A 164 -6.89 10.25 11.88
N PHE A 165 -5.76 9.55 11.98
CA PHE A 165 -4.79 9.77 13.05
C PHE A 165 -3.35 9.63 12.55
N THR A 166 -2.42 10.07 13.39
CA THR A 166 -0.98 9.96 13.16
C THR A 166 -0.31 9.39 14.39
N PHE A 167 0.73 8.59 14.17
CA PHE A 167 1.63 8.18 15.24
C PHE A 167 2.60 9.32 15.55
N GLU A 168 2.55 9.86 16.77
CA GLU A 168 3.42 10.95 17.19
C GLU A 168 4.89 10.50 17.14
N GLY A 169 5.77 11.35 16.59
CA GLY A 169 7.20 11.05 16.47
C GLY A 169 7.59 10.12 15.32
N LEU A 170 6.63 9.58 14.56
CA LEU A 170 6.94 8.75 13.39
C LEU A 170 7.65 9.59 12.31
N PRO A 171 8.87 9.21 11.89
CA PRO A 171 9.64 10.02 10.94
C PRO A 171 9.00 10.00 9.54
N PRO A 172 8.78 11.15 8.88
CA PRO A 172 8.09 11.21 7.59
C PRO A 172 8.92 10.69 6.40
N ALA A 173 10.25 10.62 6.53
CA ALA A 173 11.17 10.36 5.41
C ALA A 173 12.27 9.33 5.71
N ALA A 174 12.20 8.58 6.82
CA ALA A 174 13.18 7.55 7.12
C ALA A 174 12.87 6.24 6.37
N LEU A 175 13.90 5.42 6.11
CA LEU A 175 13.82 4.02 5.64
C LEU A 175 13.26 3.11 6.75
N TRP A 176 12.12 3.49 7.30
CA TRP A 176 11.45 2.78 8.39
C TRP A 176 10.53 1.67 7.86
N LEU A 177 10.25 1.70 6.55
CA LEU A 177 9.59 0.66 5.78
C LEU A 177 10.54 0.16 4.68
N ALA A 178 10.63 -1.15 4.48
CA ALA A 178 11.43 -1.75 3.41
C ALA A 178 10.66 -2.88 2.73
N PRO A 179 9.58 -2.58 2.00
CA PRO A 179 8.65 -3.59 1.53
C PRO A 179 9.16 -4.39 0.32
N ASP A 180 10.23 -3.94 -0.36
CA ASP A 180 10.74 -4.55 -1.60
C ASP A 180 11.15 -6.03 -1.46
N ASN A 181 11.33 -6.53 -0.24
CA ASN A 181 11.73 -7.91 0.03
C ASN A 181 10.69 -8.73 0.82
N TRP A 182 9.51 -8.19 1.10
CA TRP A 182 8.52 -8.91 1.90
C TRP A 182 7.94 -10.09 1.14
N ASN A 183 7.90 -11.24 1.80
CA ASN A 183 7.30 -12.47 1.29
C ASN A 183 6.32 -13.13 2.28
N LEU A 184 6.31 -12.69 3.54
CA LEU A 184 5.43 -13.20 4.59
C LEU A 184 4.70 -12.07 5.32
N LEU A 185 3.51 -12.42 5.78
CA LEU A 185 2.69 -11.67 6.71
C LEU A 185 2.34 -12.59 7.87
N ARG A 186 2.53 -12.15 9.12
CA ARG A 186 2.07 -12.86 10.32
C ARG A 186 0.97 -12.09 11.00
N VAL A 187 -0.13 -12.76 11.36
CA VAL A 187 -1.13 -12.24 12.31
C VAL A 187 -0.84 -12.84 13.67
N THR A 188 -0.90 -12.02 14.73
CA THR A 188 -0.85 -12.48 16.12
C THR A 188 -2.03 -11.91 16.89
N VAL A 189 -2.69 -12.75 17.69
CA VAL A 189 -3.83 -12.39 18.55
C VAL A 189 -3.56 -12.89 19.98
N ARG A 190 -3.85 -12.07 20.97
CA ARG A 190 -3.83 -12.41 22.42
C ARG A 190 -5.07 -11.81 23.09
N GLY A 191 -5.66 -12.49 24.08
CA GLY A 191 -6.72 -11.87 24.89
C GLY A 191 -8.08 -11.75 24.20
N ALA A 192 -8.26 -12.33 23.01
CA ALA A 192 -9.55 -12.39 22.33
C ALA A 192 -10.25 -13.70 22.71
N ALA A 193 -11.44 -13.61 23.32
CA ALA A 193 -12.22 -14.78 23.72
C ALA A 193 -12.71 -15.61 22.52
N ILE A 194 -12.80 -14.98 21.34
CA ILE A 194 -13.20 -15.56 20.07
C ILE A 194 -12.27 -14.95 19.00
N ALA A 195 -11.82 -15.77 18.04
CA ALA A 195 -11.12 -15.27 16.87
C ALA A 195 -12.13 -14.56 15.94
N GLU A 196 -12.26 -13.25 16.10
CA GLU A 196 -13.12 -12.39 15.28
C GLU A 196 -12.34 -11.45 14.38
N GLU A 197 -11.01 -11.56 14.36
CA GLU A 197 -10.21 -10.75 13.46
C GLU A 197 -10.52 -11.08 11.99
N ASP A 198 -10.77 -10.03 11.22
CA ASP A 198 -10.81 -10.06 9.77
C ASP A 198 -9.65 -9.19 9.27
N VAL A 199 -8.73 -9.79 8.52
CA VAL A 199 -7.51 -9.15 8.04
C VAL A 199 -7.46 -9.26 6.53
N ARG A 200 -7.43 -8.10 5.88
CA ARG A 200 -7.30 -7.97 4.43
C ARG A 200 -6.16 -7.04 4.07
N VAL A 201 -5.28 -7.50 3.18
CA VAL A 201 -4.23 -6.66 2.58
C VAL A 201 -4.44 -6.57 1.09
N ARG A 202 -4.53 -5.35 0.56
CA ARG A 202 -4.68 -5.08 -0.87
C ARG A 202 -3.42 -4.41 -1.41
N PHE A 203 -2.72 -5.10 -2.30
CA PHE A 203 -1.58 -4.59 -3.05
C PHE A 203 -2.05 -3.94 -4.34
N MET A 204 -1.70 -2.69 -4.56
CA MET A 204 -2.15 -1.92 -5.71
C MET A 204 -0.99 -1.73 -6.69
N PRO A 205 -1.24 -1.79 -8.00
CA PRO A 205 -0.22 -1.43 -8.97
C PRO A 205 0.28 -0.01 -8.72
N ASP A 206 1.58 0.21 -8.87
CA ASP A 206 2.11 1.57 -8.98
C ASP A 206 1.75 2.07 -10.38
N GLY A 207 0.50 2.50 -10.53
CA GLY A 207 0.01 3.01 -11.81
C GLY A 207 0.90 4.15 -12.32
N ALA A 208 1.13 4.19 -13.64
CA ALA A 208 1.92 5.23 -14.28
C ALA A 208 1.38 6.62 -13.87
N THR A 209 2.23 7.43 -13.24
CA THR A 209 1.93 8.85 -13.01
C THR A 209 1.99 9.55 -14.37
N ILE A 210 0.83 9.83 -14.96
CA ILE A 210 0.74 10.72 -16.12
C ILE A 210 0.85 12.15 -15.59
N ILE A 211 2.02 12.76 -15.74
CA ILE A 211 2.19 14.20 -15.50
C ILE A 211 1.76 14.90 -16.79
N LEU A 212 0.57 15.49 -16.79
CA LEU A 212 0.18 16.46 -17.82
C LEU A 212 0.90 17.78 -17.49
N ARG A 213 1.71 18.26 -18.44
CA ARG A 213 2.30 19.60 -18.44
C ARG A 213 1.58 20.47 -19.45
#